data_AF-G0H4W6-F1
#
_entry.id   AF-G0H4W6-F1
#
_cell.length_a   1.000
_cell.length_b   1.000
_cell.length_c   1.000
_cell.angle_alpha   90.00
_cell.angle_beta   90.00
_cell.angle_gamma   90.00
#
_symmetry.space_group_name_H-M   'P 1'
#
loop_
_entity.id
_entity.type
_entity.pdbx_description
1 polymer ?
#
loop_
_entity_poly.entity_id
_entity_poly.type
_entity_poly.pdbx_seq_one_letter_code
_entity_poly.pdbx_strand_id
1 'polypeptide(L)'
;MGVIDLKELEILEQYVIILLGVGDSPVPSKTHLQKEFFILQKAAPKLSKIVNFKKHYFGPYSEEIDDILENPICCDGAIITENNKIMLSEIGQKEYENLVNLYGKNEKFKELLNVAKLIRKMYDKLNNEELLLLIYLTYGEYTENSVVAEKILEPVKRVSIAKNLYRKGLISDERLHEIIGGD
;
A
#
# COMPACT_ATOMS: atom_id res chain seq x y z
N MET A 1 -23.16 -6.94 3.91
CA MET A 1 -22.10 -6.48 3.00
C MET A 1 -22.74 -5.44 2.10
N GLY A 2 -22.34 -4.17 2.19
CA GLY A 2 -22.85 -3.15 1.26
C GLY A 2 -22.27 -3.46 -0.11
N VAL A 3 -23.13 -3.49 -1.14
CA VAL A 3 -22.68 -3.55 -2.53
C VAL A 3 -22.00 -2.23 -2.81
N ILE A 4 -20.70 -2.26 -3.13
CA ILE A 4 -19.98 -1.07 -3.59
C ILE A 4 -20.58 -0.64 -4.92
N ASP A 5 -20.85 0.66 -5.07
CA ASP A 5 -21.40 1.22 -6.30
C ASP A 5 -20.33 1.25 -7.40
N LEU A 6 -20.73 1.11 -8.68
CA LEU A 6 -19.81 1.22 -9.83
C LEU A 6 -18.99 2.50 -9.78
N LYS A 7 -19.63 3.60 -9.37
CA LYS A 7 -18.96 4.89 -9.21
C LYS A 7 -17.89 4.90 -8.12
N GLU A 8 -18.08 4.12 -7.05
CA GLU A 8 -17.08 3.98 -5.99
C GLU A 8 -15.89 3.16 -6.46
N LEU A 9 -16.11 2.14 -7.30
CA LEU A 9 -15.01 1.38 -7.94
C LEU A 9 -14.21 2.25 -8.91
N GLU A 10 -14.86 3.07 -9.75
CA GLU A 10 -14.17 4.01 -10.63
C GLU A 10 -13.29 4.98 -9.83
N ILE A 11 -13.81 5.49 -8.71
CA ILE A 11 -13.04 6.37 -7.82
C ILE A 11 -11.86 5.61 -7.21
N LEU A 12 -12.07 4.37 -6.75
CA LEU A 12 -11.01 3.53 -6.19
C LEU A 12 -9.91 3.24 -7.22
N GLU A 13 -10.28 2.96 -8.47
CA GLU A 13 -9.35 2.78 -9.59
C GLU A 13 -8.51 4.03 -9.83
N GLN A 14 -9.12 5.22 -9.80
CA GLN A 14 -8.36 6.48 -9.89
C GLN A 14 -7.35 6.63 -8.75
N TYR A 15 -7.68 6.23 -7.52
CA TYR A 15 -6.71 6.23 -6.42
C TYR A 15 -5.58 5.22 -6.61
N VAL A 16 -5.86 4.04 -7.19
CA VAL A 16 -4.82 3.07 -7.56
C VAL A 16 -3.90 3.69 -8.61
N ILE A 17 -4.46 4.31 -9.65
CA ILE A 17 -3.69 5.02 -10.68
C ILE A 17 -2.85 6.13 -10.06
N ILE A 18 -3.39 6.92 -9.14
CA ILE A 18 -2.65 7.97 -8.42
C ILE A 18 -1.48 7.36 -7.64
N LEU A 19 -1.71 6.31 -6.86
CA LEU A 19 -0.64 5.68 -6.06
C LEU A 19 0.47 5.11 -6.93
N LEU A 20 0.12 4.49 -8.07
CA LEU A 20 1.10 4.00 -9.03
C LEU A 20 1.86 5.14 -9.71
N GLY A 21 1.15 6.20 -10.16
CA GLY A 21 1.70 7.30 -10.94
C GLY A 21 2.57 8.29 -10.16
N VAL A 22 2.41 8.39 -8.84
CA VAL A 22 3.33 9.21 -8.01
C VAL A 22 4.70 8.58 -7.82
N GLY A 23 4.84 7.27 -8.11
CA GLY A 23 6.08 6.52 -7.95
C GLY A 23 6.95 6.57 -9.21
N ASP A 24 8.26 6.72 -9.03
CA ASP A 24 9.23 6.69 -10.13
C ASP A 24 9.59 5.26 -10.58
N SER A 25 9.07 4.24 -9.89
CA SER A 25 9.32 2.82 -10.14
C SER A 25 8.05 1.99 -10.00
N PRO A 26 7.99 0.79 -10.60
CA PRO A 26 6.90 -0.16 -10.36
C PRO A 26 6.78 -0.54 -8.87
N VAL A 27 5.55 -0.80 -8.42
CA VAL A 27 5.30 -1.42 -7.12
C VAL A 27 5.93 -2.82 -7.13
N PRO A 28 6.72 -3.22 -6.11
CA PRO A 28 7.46 -4.49 -6.15
C PRO A 28 6.59 -5.75 -6.22
N SER A 29 5.40 -5.72 -5.61
CA SER A 29 4.47 -6.85 -5.60
C SER A 29 3.03 -6.43 -5.30
N LYS A 30 2.08 -7.32 -5.59
CA LYS A 30 0.68 -7.19 -5.15
C LYS A 30 0.56 -7.01 -3.62
N THR A 31 1.43 -7.68 -2.84
CA THR A 31 1.51 -7.46 -1.39
C THR A 31 1.89 -6.02 -1.06
N HIS A 32 2.86 -5.44 -1.75
CA HIS A 32 3.24 -4.03 -1.55
C HIS A 32 2.08 -3.10 -1.86
N LEU A 33 1.41 -3.27 -3.01
CA LEU A 33 0.26 -2.43 -3.37
C LEU A 33 -0.82 -2.47 -2.29
N GLN A 34 -1.21 -3.67 -1.85
CA GLN A 34 -2.20 -3.87 -0.80
C GLN A 34 -1.82 -3.15 0.51
N LYS A 35 -0.53 -3.20 0.91
CA LYS A 35 -0.09 -2.57 2.17
C LYS A 35 0.08 -1.07 2.03
N GLU A 36 0.62 -0.59 0.93
CA GLU A 36 0.76 0.83 0.64
C GLU A 36 -0.61 1.50 0.58
N PHE A 37 -1.58 0.86 -0.07
CA PHE A 37 -2.95 1.37 -0.14
C PHE A 37 -3.65 1.32 1.22
N PHE A 38 -3.40 0.29 2.03
CA PHE A 38 -3.87 0.25 3.41
C PHE A 38 -3.32 1.44 4.23
N ILE A 39 -2.03 1.74 4.13
CA ILE A 39 -1.43 2.90 4.80
C ILE A 39 -2.00 4.20 4.27
N LEU A 40 -2.22 4.31 2.95
CA LEU A 40 -2.87 5.47 2.34
C LEU A 40 -4.28 5.67 2.88
N GLN A 41 -5.06 4.60 3.03
CA GLN A 41 -6.41 4.63 3.61
C GLN A 41 -6.40 5.13 5.06
N LYS A 42 -5.41 4.71 5.87
CA LYS A 42 -5.23 5.19 7.25
C LYS A 42 -4.84 6.66 7.30
N ALA A 43 -4.03 7.14 6.35
CA ALA A 43 -3.60 8.53 6.27
C ALA A 43 -4.67 9.47 5.66
N ALA A 44 -5.56 8.95 4.82
CA ALA A 44 -6.64 9.69 4.16
C ALA A 44 -8.02 9.08 4.50
N PRO A 45 -8.64 9.43 5.65
CA PRO A 45 -9.83 8.76 6.17
C PRO A 45 -11.04 8.71 5.23
N LYS A 46 -11.13 9.58 4.22
CA LYS A 46 -12.19 9.50 3.21
C LYS A 46 -12.15 8.21 2.40
N LEU A 47 -10.96 7.62 2.24
CA LEU A 47 -10.78 6.35 1.55
C LEU A 47 -11.45 5.19 2.30
N SER A 48 -11.64 5.29 3.62
CA SER A 48 -12.31 4.24 4.39
C SER A 48 -13.78 4.05 4.02
N LYS A 49 -14.34 4.93 3.20
CA LYS A 49 -15.70 4.79 2.67
C LYS A 49 -15.77 4.00 1.36
N ILE A 50 -14.65 3.88 0.64
CA ILE A 50 -14.60 3.29 -0.71
C ILE A 50 -13.81 1.99 -0.77
N VAL A 51 -12.93 1.74 0.21
CA VAL A 51 -12.15 0.51 0.27
C VAL A 51 -12.17 -0.07 1.67
N ASN A 52 -12.36 -1.38 1.76
CA ASN A 52 -12.37 -2.12 3.02
C ASN A 52 -11.18 -3.06 3.10
N PHE A 53 -10.55 -3.10 4.27
CA PHE A 53 -9.46 -4.02 4.53
C PHE A 53 -9.84 -5.03 5.59
N LYS A 54 -9.83 -6.31 5.21
CA LYS A 54 -10.05 -7.45 6.11
C LYS A 54 -8.74 -8.12 6.50
N LYS A 55 -8.80 -8.90 7.58
CA LYS A 55 -7.69 -9.74 8.05
C LYS A 55 -7.52 -10.92 7.11
N HIS A 56 -6.30 -11.19 6.64
CA HIS A 56 -6.02 -12.19 5.62
C HIS A 56 -4.61 -12.79 5.78
N TYR A 57 -4.22 -13.70 4.88
CA TYR A 57 -2.99 -14.50 4.97
C TYR A 57 -1.69 -13.69 5.16
N PHE A 58 -1.63 -12.47 4.63
CA PHE A 58 -0.48 -11.57 4.76
C PHE A 58 -0.88 -10.26 5.45
N GLY A 59 -1.87 -10.27 6.34
CA GLY A 59 -2.38 -9.07 7.01
C GLY A 59 -3.50 -8.35 6.25
N PRO A 60 -3.58 -7.01 6.28
CA PRO A 60 -4.70 -6.25 5.74
C PRO A 60 -4.82 -6.44 4.23
N TYR A 61 -5.99 -6.82 3.75
CA TYR A 61 -6.23 -7.11 2.34
C TYR A 61 -7.60 -6.61 1.90
N SER A 62 -7.68 -6.08 0.69
CA SER A 62 -8.92 -5.63 0.04
C SER A 62 -9.15 -6.45 -1.23
N GLU A 63 -10.34 -7.02 -1.36
CA GLU A 63 -10.77 -7.70 -2.59
C GLU A 63 -11.01 -6.69 -3.71
N GLU A 64 -11.50 -5.50 -3.36
CA GLU A 64 -11.80 -4.43 -4.30
C GLU A 64 -10.55 -3.95 -5.07
N ILE A 65 -9.39 -3.90 -4.40
CA ILE A 65 -8.13 -3.58 -5.08
C ILE A 65 -7.73 -4.69 -6.05
N ASP A 66 -7.93 -5.96 -5.67
CA ASP A 66 -7.65 -7.09 -6.55
C ASP A 66 -8.57 -7.09 -7.77
N ASP A 67 -9.85 -6.81 -7.55
CA ASP A 67 -10.84 -6.68 -8.61
C ASP A 67 -10.47 -5.58 -9.60
N ILE A 68 -9.95 -4.43 -9.15
CA ILE A 68 -9.48 -3.36 -10.03
C ILE A 68 -8.27 -3.77 -10.86
N LEU A 69 -7.35 -4.55 -10.30
CA LEU A 69 -6.17 -5.02 -11.03
C LEU A 69 -6.56 -6.03 -12.13
N GLU A 70 -7.60 -6.83 -11.89
CA GLU A 70 -8.03 -7.91 -12.78
C GLU A 70 -9.13 -7.46 -13.76
N ASN A 71 -9.99 -6.54 -13.33
CA ASN A 71 -11.18 -6.07 -14.03
C ASN A 71 -11.31 -4.53 -13.88
N PRO A 72 -10.46 -3.73 -14.54
CA PRO A 72 -10.55 -2.27 -14.51
C PRO A 72 -11.92 -1.80 -15.02
N ILE A 73 -12.47 -0.75 -14.40
CA ILE A 73 -13.82 -0.24 -14.64
C ILE A 73 -13.79 0.90 -15.67
N CYS A 74 -12.94 1.91 -15.44
CA CYS A 74 -12.93 3.11 -16.28
C CYS A 74 -11.74 3.19 -17.23
N CYS A 75 -10.62 2.54 -16.91
CA CYS A 75 -9.38 2.69 -17.65
C CYS A 75 -8.75 1.33 -17.98
N ASP A 76 -9.43 0.57 -18.85
CA ASP A 76 -8.91 -0.71 -19.32
C ASP A 76 -7.51 -0.58 -19.95
N GLY A 77 -6.62 -1.49 -19.57
CA GLY A 77 -5.20 -1.46 -19.96
C GLY A 77 -4.35 -0.37 -19.30
N ALA A 78 -4.87 0.40 -18.33
CA ALA A 78 -4.09 1.42 -17.62
C ALA A 78 -3.03 0.82 -16.68
N ILE A 79 -3.31 -0.34 -16.10
CA ILE A 79 -2.44 -1.00 -15.12
C ILE A 79 -1.86 -2.27 -15.73
N ILE A 80 -0.55 -2.45 -15.61
CA ILE A 80 0.19 -3.61 -16.11
C ILE A 80 0.82 -4.33 -14.92
N THR A 81 0.75 -5.67 -14.94
CA THR A 81 1.50 -6.53 -14.03
C THR A 81 2.52 -7.37 -14.81
N GLU A 82 3.80 -7.16 -14.55
CA GLU A 82 4.90 -7.91 -15.16
C GLU A 82 5.90 -8.40 -14.11
N ASN A 83 6.21 -9.70 -14.10
CA ASN A 83 7.15 -10.29 -13.14
C ASN A 83 6.82 -9.93 -11.67
N ASN A 84 5.53 -9.99 -11.32
CA ASN A 84 4.94 -9.55 -10.04
C ASN A 84 4.96 -8.04 -9.78
N LYS A 85 5.61 -7.22 -10.61
CA LYS A 85 5.65 -5.78 -10.45
C LYS A 85 4.42 -5.13 -11.08
N ILE A 86 3.88 -4.11 -10.42
CA ILE A 86 2.67 -3.42 -10.86
C ILE A 86 3.05 -1.98 -11.26
N MET A 87 2.65 -1.55 -12.44
CA MET A 87 2.95 -0.22 -12.96
C MET A 87 1.85 0.31 -13.86
N LEU A 88 1.90 1.60 -14.17
CA LEU A 88 1.05 2.19 -15.20
C LEU A 88 1.60 1.87 -16.59
N SER A 89 0.70 1.58 -17.52
CA SER A 89 0.99 1.61 -18.96
C SER A 89 1.11 3.07 -19.46
N GLU A 90 1.38 3.25 -20.75
CA GLU A 90 1.29 4.59 -21.37
C GLU A 90 -0.12 5.19 -21.23
N ILE A 91 -1.17 4.37 -21.33
CA ILE A 91 -2.56 4.79 -21.13
C ILE A 91 -2.77 5.21 -19.68
N GLY A 92 -2.28 4.41 -18.73
CA GLY A 92 -2.38 4.72 -17.31
C GLY A 92 -1.62 5.98 -16.92
N GLN A 93 -0.44 6.22 -17.50
CA GLN A 93 0.32 7.45 -17.27
C GLN A 93 -0.42 8.68 -17.78
N LYS A 94 -1.02 8.60 -18.97
CA LYS A 94 -1.86 9.67 -19.50
C LYS A 94 -3.06 9.95 -18.59
N GLU A 95 -3.68 8.92 -18.03
CA GLU A 95 -4.79 9.12 -17.10
C GLU A 95 -4.34 9.73 -15.77
N TYR A 96 -3.20 9.31 -15.23
CA TYR A 96 -2.60 9.96 -14.08
C TYR A 96 -2.34 11.45 -14.34
N GLU A 97 -1.76 11.80 -15.49
CA GLU A 97 -1.56 13.19 -15.91
C GLU A 97 -2.89 13.95 -16.02
N ASN A 98 -3.95 13.34 -16.55
CA ASN A 98 -5.28 13.94 -16.60
C ASN A 98 -5.81 14.27 -15.20
N LEU A 99 -5.71 13.33 -14.25
CA LEU A 99 -6.12 13.52 -12.86
C LEU A 99 -5.33 14.66 -12.20
N VAL A 100 -4.01 14.72 -12.44
CA VAL A 100 -3.15 15.79 -11.94
C VAL A 100 -3.52 17.15 -12.56
N ASN A 101 -3.82 17.20 -13.85
CA ASN A 101 -4.25 18.43 -14.52
C ASN A 101 -5.62 18.92 -14.01
N LEU A 102 -6.55 17.99 -13.77
CA LEU A 102 -7.90 18.29 -13.31
C LEU A 102 -7.93 18.76 -11.84
N TYR A 103 -7.18 18.09 -10.97
CA TYR A 103 -7.24 18.30 -9.52
C TYR A 103 -5.99 18.95 -8.92
N GLY A 104 -4.92 19.17 -9.69
CA GLY A 104 -3.62 19.64 -9.19
C GLY A 104 -3.62 21.03 -8.52
N LYS A 105 -4.66 21.84 -8.74
CA LYS A 105 -4.86 23.12 -8.03
C LYS A 105 -5.57 22.96 -6.68
N ASN A 106 -6.13 21.79 -6.39
CA ASN A 106 -6.81 21.50 -5.12
C ASN A 106 -5.79 21.11 -4.05
N GLU A 107 -5.74 21.85 -2.95
CA GLU A 107 -4.77 21.60 -1.87
C GLU A 107 -4.89 20.21 -1.25
N LYS A 108 -6.11 19.68 -1.09
CA LYS A 108 -6.31 18.31 -0.55
C LYS A 108 -5.79 17.25 -1.51
N PHE A 109 -5.87 17.51 -2.82
CA PHE A 109 -5.30 16.61 -3.82
C PHE A 109 -3.78 16.66 -3.79
N LYS A 110 -3.16 17.85 -3.64
CA LYS A 110 -1.71 17.96 -3.45
C LYS A 110 -1.24 17.23 -2.19
N GLU A 111 -1.97 17.36 -1.08
CA GLU A 111 -1.71 16.63 0.15
C GLU A 111 -1.75 15.11 -0.08
N LEU A 112 -2.79 14.61 -0.77
CA LEU A 112 -2.89 13.20 -1.16
C LEU A 112 -1.67 12.74 -1.97
N LEU A 113 -1.26 13.49 -3.00
CA LEU A 113 -0.09 13.16 -3.82
C LEU A 113 1.19 13.09 -2.96
N ASN A 114 1.37 14.04 -2.04
CA ASN A 114 2.53 14.06 -1.15
C ASN A 114 2.56 12.85 -0.21
N VAL A 115 1.41 12.49 0.37
CA VAL A 115 1.27 11.29 1.21
C VAL A 115 1.54 10.02 0.41
N ALA A 116 0.92 9.88 -0.76
CA ALA A 116 1.12 8.73 -1.63
C ALA A 116 2.61 8.61 -2.04
N LYS A 117 3.26 9.72 -2.42
CA LYS A 117 4.69 9.73 -2.77
C LYS A 117 5.58 9.33 -1.58
N LEU A 118 5.26 9.78 -0.38
CA LEU A 118 5.99 9.39 0.83
C LEU A 118 5.85 7.89 1.10
N ILE A 119 4.64 7.33 0.95
CA ILE A 119 4.37 5.90 1.08
C ILE A 119 5.21 5.11 0.07
N ARG A 120 5.12 5.41 -1.23
CA ARG A 120 5.92 4.73 -2.27
C ARG A 120 7.43 4.76 -1.93
N LYS A 121 7.95 5.94 -1.57
CA LYS A 121 9.37 6.11 -1.20
C LYS A 121 9.80 5.26 0.01
N MET A 122 8.90 5.04 0.96
CA MET A 122 9.19 4.27 2.17
C MET A 122 9.08 2.76 1.94
N TYR A 123 8.03 2.32 1.26
CA TYR A 123 7.63 0.92 1.22
C TYR A 123 8.17 0.16 0.00
N ASP A 124 8.43 0.80 -1.14
CA ASP A 124 8.94 0.13 -2.36
C ASP A 124 10.29 -0.57 -2.17
N LYS A 125 11.11 -0.06 -1.25
CA LYS A 125 12.46 -0.58 -0.97
C LYS A 125 12.47 -1.72 0.05
N LEU A 126 11.32 -2.11 0.55
CA LEU A 126 11.18 -3.19 1.51
C LEU A 126 11.09 -4.53 0.80
N ASN A 127 11.60 -5.56 1.46
CA ASN A 127 11.17 -6.91 1.12
C ASN A 127 9.86 -7.23 1.86
N ASN A 128 9.20 -8.32 1.48
CA ASN A 128 7.91 -8.70 2.07
C ASN A 128 7.97 -8.88 3.60
N GLU A 129 9.06 -9.42 4.16
CA GLU A 129 9.17 -9.62 5.61
C GLU A 129 9.30 -8.28 6.37
N GLU A 130 10.09 -7.36 5.83
CA GLU A 130 10.24 -6.00 6.38
C GLU A 130 8.94 -5.21 6.32
N LEU A 131 8.25 -5.25 5.17
CA LEU A 131 6.95 -4.64 4.97
C LEU A 131 5.93 -5.17 6.00
N LEU A 132 5.82 -6.50 6.09
CA LEU A 132 4.85 -7.14 6.96
C LEU A 132 5.17 -6.93 8.44
N LEU A 133 6.45 -6.89 8.83
CA LEU A 133 6.82 -6.55 10.21
C LEU A 133 6.31 -5.15 10.59
N LEU A 134 6.52 -4.15 9.73
CA LEU A 134 6.02 -2.79 9.99
C LEU A 134 4.49 -2.76 10.15
N ILE A 135 3.78 -3.51 9.31
CA ILE A 135 2.32 -3.63 9.40
C ILE A 135 1.91 -4.28 10.73
N TYR A 136 2.50 -5.42 11.10
CA TYR A 136 2.10 -6.16 12.30
C TYR A 136 2.44 -5.43 13.61
N LEU A 137 3.58 -4.73 13.66
CA LEU A 137 3.94 -3.94 14.84
C LEU A 137 3.03 -2.72 15.04
N THR A 138 2.41 -2.22 13.96
CA THR A 138 1.57 -1.02 14.00
C THR A 138 0.08 -1.37 14.11
N TYR A 139 -0.33 -2.45 13.45
CA TYR A 139 -1.72 -2.89 13.31
C TYR A 139 -1.82 -4.38 13.66
N GLY A 140 -1.50 -4.70 14.92
CA GLY A 140 -1.39 -6.06 15.43
C GLY A 140 -2.67 -6.88 15.26
N GLU A 141 -3.84 -6.24 15.15
CA GLU A 141 -5.11 -6.90 14.90
C GLU A 141 -5.15 -7.62 13.55
N TYR A 142 -4.34 -7.22 12.56
CA TYR A 142 -4.25 -7.87 11.25
C TYR A 142 -3.30 -9.06 11.22
N THR A 143 -2.75 -9.47 12.36
CA THR A 143 -2.01 -10.74 12.46
C THR A 143 -2.96 -11.94 12.47
N GLU A 144 -4.24 -11.75 12.84
CA GLU A 144 -5.26 -12.79 12.80
C GLU A 144 -5.42 -13.33 11.38
N ASN A 145 -5.41 -14.66 11.24
CA ASN A 145 -5.43 -15.41 9.96
C ASN A 145 -4.16 -15.29 9.11
N SER A 146 -3.13 -14.57 9.57
CA SER A 146 -1.89 -14.51 8.81
C SER A 146 -1.10 -15.81 8.94
N VAL A 147 -0.70 -16.37 7.79
CA VAL A 147 0.08 -17.61 7.71
C VAL A 147 1.59 -17.39 7.92
N VAL A 148 2.02 -16.13 8.08
CA VAL A 148 3.43 -15.75 8.26
C VAL A 148 3.69 -14.90 9.49
N ALA A 149 2.65 -14.41 10.18
CA ALA A 149 2.81 -13.50 11.32
C ALA A 149 3.63 -14.13 12.45
N GLU A 150 3.35 -15.38 12.83
CA GLU A 150 4.10 -16.09 13.88
C GLU A 150 5.60 -16.12 13.56
N LYS A 151 5.96 -16.51 12.33
CA LYS A 151 7.36 -16.55 11.87
C LYS A 151 8.01 -15.18 11.85
N ILE A 152 7.31 -14.16 11.39
CA ILE A 152 7.85 -12.78 11.28
C ILE A 152 8.04 -12.15 12.66
N LEU A 153 7.13 -12.43 13.59
CA LEU A 153 7.13 -11.89 14.95
C LEU A 153 7.97 -12.70 15.94
N GLU A 154 8.44 -13.89 15.56
CA GLU A 154 9.40 -14.68 16.34
C GLU A 154 10.60 -13.79 16.78
N PRO A 155 11.00 -13.79 18.06
CA PRO A 155 11.96 -12.82 18.59
C PRO A 155 13.25 -12.69 17.77
N VAL A 156 13.88 -13.81 17.39
CA VAL A 156 15.13 -13.80 16.62
C VAL A 156 14.92 -13.19 15.22
N LYS A 157 13.83 -13.58 14.56
CA LYS A 157 13.49 -13.11 13.21
C LYS A 157 13.10 -11.63 13.23
N ARG A 158 12.22 -11.23 14.15
CA ARG A 158 11.78 -9.85 14.39
C ARG A 158 12.96 -8.91 14.57
N VAL A 159 13.90 -9.27 15.46
CA VAL A 159 15.11 -8.47 15.72
C VAL A 159 16.00 -8.36 14.47
N SER A 160 16.17 -9.46 13.72
CA SER A 160 16.94 -9.45 12.47
C SER A 160 16.34 -8.50 11.43
N ILE A 161 15.03 -8.56 11.22
CA ILE A 161 14.32 -7.68 10.29
C ILE A 161 14.40 -6.21 10.77
N ALA A 162 14.20 -5.95 12.06
CA ALA A 162 14.29 -4.60 12.63
C ALA A 162 15.67 -3.97 12.42
N LYS A 163 16.75 -4.74 12.61
CA LYS A 163 18.12 -4.28 12.30
C LYS A 163 18.29 -3.94 10.81
N ASN A 164 17.65 -4.66 9.90
CA ASN A 164 17.68 -4.31 8.47
C ASN A 164 16.96 -2.98 8.19
N LEU A 165 15.78 -2.79 8.79
CA LEU A 165 15.02 -1.54 8.69
C LEU A 165 15.83 -0.35 9.21
N TYR A 166 16.51 -0.51 10.35
CA TYR A 166 17.39 0.52 10.90
C TYR A 166 18.56 0.86 9.95
N ARG A 167 19.25 -0.17 9.43
CA ARG A 167 20.33 0.03 8.43
C ARG A 167 19.85 0.72 7.16
N LYS A 168 18.58 0.56 6.78
CA LYS A 168 17.94 1.25 5.65
C LYS A 168 17.46 2.67 5.98
N GLY A 169 17.67 3.14 7.21
CA GLY A 169 17.21 4.45 7.70
C GLY A 169 15.68 4.58 7.75
N LEU A 170 14.96 3.46 7.87
CA LEU A 170 13.49 3.45 7.89
C LEU A 170 12.87 3.51 9.28
N ILE A 171 13.63 3.14 10.30
CA ILE A 171 13.24 3.28 11.70
C ILE A 171 14.36 3.99 12.46
N SER A 172 14.00 4.73 13.50
CA SER A 172 14.95 5.37 14.40
C SER A 172 15.65 4.33 15.29
N ASP A 173 16.75 4.74 15.93
CA ASP A 173 17.42 3.94 16.95
C ASP A 173 16.47 3.64 18.14
N GLU A 174 15.69 4.64 18.56
CA GLU A 174 14.64 4.48 19.57
C GLU A 174 13.64 3.40 19.18
N ARG A 175 13.10 3.46 17.95
CA ARG A 175 12.15 2.46 17.46
C ARG A 175 12.77 1.07 17.34
N LEU A 176 14.07 0.97 17.03
CA LEU A 176 14.78 -0.30 17.06
C LEU A 176 14.81 -0.89 18.48
N HIS A 177 15.15 -0.07 19.49
CA HIS A 177 15.19 -0.50 20.88
C HIS A 177 13.81 -0.92 21.40
N GLU A 178 12.74 -0.22 21.03
CA GLU A 178 11.36 -0.62 21.34
C GLU A 178 11.04 -2.01 20.79
N ILE A 179 11.41 -2.29 19.53
CA ILE A 179 11.13 -3.58 18.89
C ILE A 179 11.94 -4.73 19.51
N ILE A 180 13.17 -4.45 19.94
CA ILE A 180 14.05 -5.44 20.56
C ILE A 180 13.64 -5.71 22.02
N GLY A 181 13.25 -4.68 22.76
CA GLY A 181 12.93 -4.76 24.20
C GLY A 181 11.47 -5.06 24.52
N GLY A 182 10.58 -5.12 23.53
CA GLY A 182 9.19 -5.52 23.70
C GLY A 182 9.05 -7.05 23.78
N ASP A 183 9.10 -7.58 25.00
CA ASP A 183 8.65 -8.95 25.34
C ASP A 183 7.21 -8.93 25.87
#